data_AF-A0A8J4TZU0-F1
#
_entry.id   AF-A0A8J4TZU0-F1
#
_cell.length_a   1.000
_cell.length_b   1.000
_cell.length_c   1.000
_cell.angle_alpha   90.00
_cell.angle_beta   90.00
_cell.angle_gamma   90.00
#
_symmetry.space_group_name_H-M   'P 1'
#
loop_
_entity.id
_entity.type
_entity.pdbx_description
1 polymer ?
#
loop_
_entity_poly.entity_id
_entity_poly.type
_entity_poly.pdbx_seq_one_letter_code
_entity_poly.pdbx_strand_id
1 'polypeptide(L)'
;MDAEENEAAERWMRKAIALQPGFRSALFNLALLLAQGKRERDALSVLDELLRHHPEHSKGLILKGDILMNQLKDTQGAREAFERILRSDPGNVQAKHNLCVVYFEERQLARAEQCLQETLAMAPHEDPTSKQRSALTLIIPPDCLAWIWFLALGKLLRDCCKMHLRMMDLPTSH
;
A
#
# COMPACT_ATOMS: atom_id res chain seq x y z
N MET A 1 -11.68 -3.28 27.45
CA MET A 1 -12.88 -4.15 27.32
C MET A 1 -12.33 -5.51 26.88
N ASP A 2 -13.01 -6.29 26.06
CA ASP A 2 -12.37 -6.96 24.91
C ASP A 2 -11.98 -8.44 24.96
N ALA A 3 -11.50 -9.09 26.04
CA ALA A 3 -11.10 -10.52 25.91
C ALA A 3 -12.30 -11.46 25.68
N GLU A 4 -13.32 -11.34 26.53
CA GLU A 4 -14.55 -12.14 26.44
C GLU A 4 -15.38 -11.78 25.20
N GLU A 5 -15.39 -10.49 24.83
CA GLU A 5 -16.05 -9.99 23.63
C GLU A 5 -15.35 -10.48 22.35
N ASN A 6 -14.02 -10.53 22.34
CA ASN A 6 -13.24 -11.07 21.23
C ASN A 6 -13.47 -12.58 21.07
N GLU A 7 -13.53 -13.34 22.15
CA GLU A 7 -13.86 -14.77 22.07
C GLU A 7 -15.28 -15.01 21.55
N ALA A 8 -16.25 -14.21 22.00
CA ALA A 8 -17.62 -14.26 21.50
C ALA A 8 -17.66 -13.91 19.99
N ALA A 9 -16.96 -12.87 19.57
CA ALA A 9 -16.85 -12.46 18.18
C ALA A 9 -16.22 -13.56 17.31
N GLU A 10 -15.12 -14.17 17.76
CA GLU A 10 -14.48 -15.29 17.07
C GLU A 10 -15.47 -16.45 16.87
N ARG A 11 -16.21 -16.84 17.92
CA ARG A 11 -17.22 -17.92 17.83
C ARG A 11 -18.29 -17.62 16.78
N TRP A 12 -18.80 -16.39 16.75
CA TRP A 12 -19.82 -16.00 15.78
C TRP A 12 -19.29 -15.99 14.34
N MET A 13 -18.07 -15.50 14.13
CA MET A 13 -17.43 -15.51 12.81
C MET A 13 -17.20 -16.94 12.32
N ARG A 14 -16.72 -17.84 13.18
CA ARG A 14 -16.55 -19.27 12.84
C ARG A 14 -17.87 -19.94 12.48
N LYS A 15 -18.96 -19.65 13.21
CA LYS A 15 -20.30 -20.15 12.87
C LYS A 15 -20.76 -19.63 11.50
N ALA A 16 -20.53 -18.36 11.19
CA ALA A 16 -20.89 -17.78 9.91
C ALA A 16 -20.11 -18.44 8.76
N ILE A 17 -18.81 -18.71 8.94
CA ILE A 17 -17.97 -19.43 7.97
C ILE A 17 -18.45 -20.88 7.80
N ALA A 18 -18.84 -21.56 8.89
CA ALA A 18 -19.38 -22.92 8.81
C ALA A 18 -20.68 -23.00 7.99
N LEU A 19 -21.52 -21.96 8.06
CA LEU A 19 -22.74 -21.84 7.25
C LEU A 19 -22.45 -21.42 5.81
N GLN A 20 -21.43 -20.59 5.59
CA GLN A 20 -21.01 -20.10 4.29
C GLN A 20 -19.47 -19.98 4.22
N PRO A 21 -18.76 -21.02 3.73
CA PRO A 21 -17.29 -21.08 3.76
C PRO A 21 -16.59 -19.91 3.05
N GLY A 22 -17.21 -19.32 2.03
CA GLY A 22 -16.69 -18.16 1.30
C GLY A 22 -17.18 -16.80 1.82
N PHE A 23 -17.73 -16.70 3.03
CA PHE A 23 -18.32 -15.45 3.50
C PHE A 23 -17.24 -14.40 3.81
N ARG A 24 -17.00 -13.54 2.81
CA ARG A 24 -15.93 -12.53 2.75
C ARG A 24 -15.74 -11.75 4.05
N SER A 25 -16.82 -11.16 4.57
CA SER A 25 -16.76 -10.30 5.75
C SER A 25 -16.41 -11.08 7.03
N ALA A 26 -16.93 -12.30 7.19
CA ALA A 26 -16.63 -13.13 8.34
C ALA A 26 -15.17 -13.60 8.34
N LEU A 27 -14.66 -14.05 7.18
CA LEU A 27 -13.26 -14.43 7.02
C LEU A 27 -12.30 -13.26 7.30
N PHE A 28 -12.56 -12.09 6.71
CA PHE A 28 -11.71 -10.91 6.93
C PHE A 28 -11.72 -10.45 8.39
N ASN A 29 -12.90 -10.36 9.01
CA ASN A 29 -13.00 -9.92 10.40
C ASN A 29 -12.39 -10.93 11.37
N LEU A 30 -12.50 -12.24 11.09
CA LEU A 30 -11.83 -13.27 11.88
C LEU A 30 -10.31 -13.14 11.79
N ALA A 31 -9.77 -12.96 10.58
CA ALA A 31 -8.33 -12.74 10.40
C ALA A 31 -7.84 -11.48 11.14
N LEU A 32 -8.59 -10.39 11.08
CA LEU A 32 -8.26 -9.14 11.77
C LEU A 32 -8.23 -9.33 13.29
N LEU A 33 -9.24 -10.00 13.83
CA LEU A 33 -9.35 -10.32 15.25
C LEU A 33 -8.18 -11.19 15.74
N LEU A 34 -7.83 -12.23 14.97
CA LEU A 34 -6.70 -13.11 15.25
C LEU A 34 -5.37 -12.35 15.23
N ALA A 35 -5.19 -11.45 14.26
CA ALA A 35 -3.99 -10.61 14.17
C ALA A 35 -3.87 -9.66 15.38
N GLN A 36 -4.97 -9.05 15.82
CA GLN A 36 -5.01 -8.22 17.03
C GLN A 36 -4.69 -9.03 18.30
N GLY A 37 -5.11 -10.31 18.32
CA GLY A 37 -4.80 -11.26 19.37
C GLY A 37 -3.37 -11.84 19.32
N LYS A 38 -2.49 -11.32 18.44
CA LYS A 38 -1.12 -11.84 18.22
C LYS A 38 -1.09 -13.33 17.86
N ARG A 39 -2.08 -13.78 17.09
CA ARG A 39 -2.19 -15.13 16.54
C ARG A 39 -1.96 -15.08 15.04
N GLU A 40 -0.77 -14.61 14.64
CA GLU A 40 -0.44 -14.28 13.26
C GLU A 40 -0.57 -15.48 12.31
N ARG A 41 -0.15 -16.66 12.75
CA ARG A 41 -0.24 -17.89 11.94
C ARG A 41 -1.69 -18.29 11.68
N ASP A 42 -2.56 -18.15 12.68
CA ASP A 42 -3.99 -18.44 12.52
C ASP A 42 -4.65 -17.40 11.60
N ALA A 43 -4.28 -16.12 11.76
CA ALA A 43 -4.76 -15.05 10.89
C ALA A 43 -4.36 -15.29 9.43
N LEU A 44 -3.12 -15.71 9.17
CA LEU A 44 -2.66 -16.05 7.82
C LEU A 44 -3.43 -17.22 7.20
N SER A 45 -3.72 -18.27 7.98
CA SER A 45 -4.54 -19.39 7.52
C SER A 45 -5.95 -18.95 7.08
N VAL A 46 -6.59 -18.09 7.87
CA VAL A 46 -7.90 -17.53 7.54
C VAL A 46 -7.82 -16.57 6.35
N LEU A 47 -6.74 -15.79 6.21
CA LEU A 47 -6.50 -14.95 5.04
C LEU A 47 -6.28 -15.77 3.77
N ASP A 48 -5.60 -16.92 3.86
CA ASP A 48 -5.44 -17.83 2.73
C ASP A 48 -6.78 -18.43 2.29
N GLU A 49 -7.68 -18.74 3.23
CA GLU A 49 -9.06 -19.10 2.91
C GLU A 49 -9.84 -17.95 2.25
N LEU A 50 -9.75 -16.74 2.81
CA LEU A 50 -10.35 -15.54 2.21
C LEU A 50 -9.88 -15.33 0.78
N LEU A 51 -8.57 -15.45 0.52
CA LEU A 51 -7.97 -15.20 -0.78
C LEU A 51 -8.13 -16.36 -1.77
N ARG A 52 -8.50 -17.56 -1.30
CA ARG A 52 -8.97 -18.65 -2.17
C ARG A 52 -10.37 -18.34 -2.72
N HIS A 53 -11.27 -17.80 -1.89
CA HIS A 53 -12.62 -17.44 -2.30
C HIS A 53 -12.70 -16.07 -3.01
N HIS A 54 -11.87 -15.12 -2.60
CA HIS A 54 -11.84 -13.73 -3.07
C HIS A 54 -10.41 -13.33 -3.44
N PRO A 55 -9.90 -13.77 -4.61
CA PRO A 55 -8.50 -13.59 -5.01
C PRO A 55 -8.00 -12.14 -5.07
N GLU A 56 -8.89 -11.17 -5.23
CA GLU A 56 -8.55 -9.75 -5.40
C GLU A 56 -8.96 -8.92 -4.18
N HIS A 57 -9.17 -9.55 -3.01
CA HIS A 57 -9.58 -8.84 -1.81
C HIS A 57 -8.44 -7.95 -1.25
N SER A 58 -8.37 -6.69 -1.71
CA SER A 58 -7.26 -5.77 -1.42
C SER A 58 -6.99 -5.61 0.08
N LYS A 59 -8.02 -5.44 0.91
CA LYS A 59 -7.84 -5.33 2.38
C LYS A 59 -7.24 -6.59 2.99
N GLY A 60 -7.56 -7.76 2.46
CA GLY A 60 -7.03 -9.03 2.92
C GLY A 60 -5.57 -9.22 2.51
N LEU A 61 -5.23 -8.83 1.27
CA LEU A 61 -3.84 -8.80 0.80
C LEU A 61 -2.98 -7.82 1.59
N ILE A 62 -3.53 -6.64 1.94
CA ILE A 62 -2.83 -5.66 2.79
C ILE A 62 -2.54 -6.26 4.17
N LEU A 63 -3.56 -6.79 4.85
CA LEU A 63 -3.39 -7.39 6.17
C LEU A 63 -2.40 -8.56 6.13
N LYS A 64 -2.46 -9.41 5.09
CA LYS A 64 -1.51 -10.50 4.88
C LYS A 64 -0.08 -9.97 4.75
N GLY A 65 0.13 -8.97 3.90
CA GLY A 65 1.45 -8.37 3.70
C GLY A 65 2.00 -7.73 4.98
N ASP A 66 1.16 -7.03 5.74
CA ASP A 66 1.55 -6.40 7.00
C ASP A 66 1.97 -7.44 8.05
N ILE A 67 1.26 -8.56 8.16
CA ILE A 67 1.62 -9.65 9.08
C ILE A 67 2.97 -10.28 8.66
N LEU A 68 3.13 -10.59 7.36
CA LEU A 68 4.34 -11.20 6.82
C LEU A 68 5.57 -10.32 7.06
N MET A 69 5.48 -9.03 6.70
CA MET A 69 6.58 -8.09 6.83
C MET A 69 6.92 -7.80 8.30
N ASN A 70 5.92 -7.45 9.12
CA ASN A 70 6.19 -6.90 10.44
C ASN A 70 6.45 -7.98 11.49
N GLN A 71 5.70 -9.08 11.46
CA GLN A 71 5.72 -10.10 12.51
C GLN A 71 6.57 -11.31 12.14
N LEU A 72 6.51 -11.75 10.87
CA LEU A 72 7.26 -12.93 10.42
C LEU A 72 8.58 -12.59 9.71
N LYS A 73 8.84 -11.30 9.46
CA LYS A 73 10.01 -10.81 8.71
C LYS A 73 10.15 -11.43 7.32
N ASP A 74 9.03 -11.85 6.74
CA ASP A 74 8.94 -12.36 5.37
C ASP A 74 8.63 -11.19 4.42
N THR A 75 9.68 -10.47 4.03
CA THR A 75 9.55 -9.33 3.11
C THR A 75 9.15 -9.78 1.70
N GLN A 76 9.53 -10.99 1.30
CA GLN A 76 9.23 -11.52 -0.01
C GLN A 76 7.74 -11.88 -0.13
N GLY A 77 7.18 -12.59 0.85
CA GLY A 77 5.75 -12.86 0.90
C GLY A 77 4.91 -11.57 0.99
N ALA A 78 5.40 -10.56 1.72
CA ALA A 78 4.74 -9.25 1.78
C ALA A 78 4.75 -8.53 0.43
N ARG A 79 5.90 -8.50 -0.26
CA ARG A 79 6.03 -7.98 -1.63
C ARG A 79 5.00 -8.61 -2.56
N GLU A 80 4.94 -9.93 -2.59
CA GLU A 80 4.02 -10.67 -3.47
C GLU A 80 2.55 -10.31 -3.21
N ALA A 81 2.18 -10.12 -1.93
CA ALA A 81 0.84 -9.70 -1.55
C ALA A 81 0.51 -8.29 -2.08
N PHE A 82 1.41 -7.32 -1.91
CA PHE A 82 1.19 -5.95 -2.39
C PHE A 82 1.23 -5.85 -3.92
N GLU A 83 2.16 -6.53 -4.58
CA GLU A 83 2.23 -6.59 -6.05
C GLU A 83 0.96 -7.20 -6.64
N ARG A 84 0.34 -8.17 -5.95
CA ARG A 84 -0.94 -8.75 -6.39
C ARG A 84 -2.07 -7.73 -6.39
N ILE A 85 -2.10 -6.81 -5.43
CA ILE A 85 -3.06 -5.69 -5.44
C ILE A 85 -2.77 -4.78 -6.62
N LEU A 86 -1.51 -4.44 -6.87
CA LEU A 86 -1.14 -3.53 -7.96
C LEU A 86 -1.34 -4.12 -9.36
N ARG A 87 -1.41 -5.45 -9.49
CA ARG A 87 -1.82 -6.11 -10.74
C ARG A 87 -3.30 -5.89 -11.07
N SER A 88 -4.18 -5.87 -10.08
CA SER A 88 -5.62 -5.63 -10.29
C SER A 88 -6.00 -4.15 -10.20
N ASP A 89 -5.33 -3.40 -9.34
CA ASP A 89 -5.53 -1.97 -9.11
C ASP A 89 -4.17 -1.24 -9.08
N PRO A 90 -3.62 -0.86 -10.26
CA PRO A 90 -2.37 -0.09 -10.34
C PRO A 90 -2.46 1.30 -9.69
N GLY A 91 -3.67 1.79 -9.40
CA GLY A 91 -3.94 3.07 -8.75
C GLY A 91 -3.89 3.00 -7.23
N ASN A 92 -3.72 1.81 -6.64
CA ASN A 92 -3.78 1.63 -5.20
C ASN A 92 -2.59 2.26 -4.46
N VAL A 93 -2.77 3.49 -3.97
CA VAL A 93 -1.74 4.27 -3.27
C VAL A 93 -1.23 3.53 -2.04
N GLN A 94 -2.10 2.87 -1.28
CA GLN A 94 -1.71 2.14 -0.08
C GLN A 94 -0.82 0.93 -0.40
N ALA A 95 -1.16 0.14 -1.42
CA ALA A 95 -0.32 -0.99 -1.82
C ALA A 95 1.03 -0.53 -2.39
N LYS A 96 1.08 0.57 -3.16
CA LYS A 96 2.35 1.17 -3.62
C LYS A 96 3.20 1.62 -2.45
N HIS A 97 2.62 2.38 -1.53
CA HIS A 97 3.32 2.82 -0.33
C HIS A 97 3.92 1.64 0.44
N ASN A 98 3.12 0.59 0.69
CA ASN A 98 3.59 -0.58 1.42
C ASN A 98 4.71 -1.34 0.66
N LEU A 99 4.68 -1.36 -0.68
CA LEU A 99 5.79 -1.89 -1.48
C LEU A 99 7.07 -1.05 -1.32
N CYS A 100 6.96 0.27 -1.21
CA CYS A 100 8.12 1.13 -0.92
C CYS A 100 8.72 0.83 0.46
N VAL A 101 7.87 0.57 1.46
CA VAL A 101 8.31 0.14 2.80
C VAL A 101 9.05 -1.20 2.71
N VAL A 102 8.55 -2.15 1.91
CA VAL A 102 9.27 -3.42 1.68
C VAL A 102 10.66 -3.19 1.08
N TYR A 103 10.81 -2.31 0.08
CA TYR A 103 12.14 -1.97 -0.46
C TYR A 103 13.06 -1.33 0.56
N PHE A 104 12.50 -0.52 1.47
CA PHE A 104 13.26 0.08 2.56
C PHE A 104 13.76 -0.97 3.56
N GLU A 105 12.90 -1.90 3.98
CA GLU A 105 13.26 -3.01 4.88
C GLU A 105 14.33 -3.92 4.26
N GLU A 106 14.29 -4.13 2.94
CA GLU A 106 15.31 -4.88 2.20
C GLU A 106 16.61 -4.08 1.92
N ARG A 107 16.73 -2.86 2.44
CA ARG A 107 17.87 -1.94 2.23
C ARG A 107 18.11 -1.58 0.76
N GLN A 108 17.11 -1.74 -0.10
CA GLN A 108 17.15 -1.31 -1.50
C GLN A 108 16.79 0.17 -1.63
N LEU A 109 17.60 1.03 -0.99
CA LEU A 109 17.28 2.45 -0.76
C LEU A 109 16.97 3.22 -2.06
N ALA A 110 17.71 2.98 -3.14
CA ALA A 110 17.46 3.62 -4.43
C ALA A 110 16.08 3.29 -5.01
N ARG A 111 15.62 2.03 -4.85
CA ARG A 111 14.27 1.62 -5.29
C ARG A 111 13.20 2.14 -4.36
N ALA A 112 13.46 2.15 -3.06
CA ALA A 112 12.54 2.72 -2.08
C ALA A 112 12.30 4.22 -2.35
N GLU A 113 13.37 4.97 -2.65
CA GLU A 113 13.29 6.39 -3.00
C GLU A 113 12.45 6.61 -4.27
N GLN A 114 12.77 5.90 -5.36
CA GLN A 114 12.00 6.01 -6.61
C GLN A 114 10.52 5.69 -6.39
N CYS A 115 10.24 4.59 -5.69
CA CYS A 115 8.88 4.16 -5.37
C CYS A 115 8.11 5.23 -4.58
N LEU A 116 8.76 5.86 -3.61
CA LEU A 116 8.14 6.88 -2.78
C LEU A 116 7.89 8.17 -3.57
N GLN A 117 8.81 8.57 -4.45
CA GLN A 117 8.62 9.70 -5.36
C GLN A 117 7.41 9.48 -6.30
N GLU A 118 7.28 8.28 -6.87
CA GLU A 118 6.14 7.92 -7.72
C GLU A 118 4.82 7.94 -6.95
N THR A 119 4.82 7.43 -5.70
CA THR A 119 3.62 7.40 -4.85
C THR A 119 3.16 8.81 -4.47
N LEU A 120 4.09 9.70 -4.13
CA LEU A 120 3.81 11.11 -3.81
C LEU A 120 3.25 11.89 -5.00
N ALA A 121 3.71 11.58 -6.22
CA ALA A 121 3.19 12.21 -7.43
C ALA A 121 1.73 11.79 -7.74
N MET A 122 1.28 10.64 -7.23
CA MET A 122 -0.10 10.15 -7.42
C MET A 122 -1.09 10.71 -6.39
N ALA A 123 -0.63 11.05 -5.19
CA ALA A 123 -1.45 11.63 -4.12
C ALA A 123 -0.94 13.01 -3.71
N PRO A 124 -1.04 14.05 -4.56
CA PRO A 124 -0.52 15.39 -4.26
C PRO A 124 -1.27 16.13 -3.13
N HIS A 125 -2.36 15.56 -2.61
CA HIS A 125 -3.28 16.21 -1.67
C HIS A 125 -3.38 15.51 -0.30
N GLU A 126 -2.78 14.33 -0.13
CA GLU A 126 -2.52 13.76 1.20
C GLU A 126 -1.25 14.42 1.71
N ASP A 127 -1.37 15.26 2.74
CA ASP A 127 -0.23 15.85 3.44
C ASP A 127 0.76 14.71 3.76
N PRO A 128 1.95 14.67 3.13
CA PRO A 128 2.86 13.55 3.26
C PRO A 128 3.22 13.45 4.72
N THR A 129 2.62 12.46 5.40
CA THR A 129 2.73 12.31 6.85
C THR A 129 4.16 12.57 7.26
N SER A 130 4.37 13.44 8.26
CA SER A 130 5.68 13.90 8.70
C SER A 130 6.72 12.78 8.87
N LYS A 131 6.26 11.55 9.14
CA LYS A 131 7.03 10.30 9.13
C LYS A 131 7.67 9.95 7.78
N GLN A 132 6.94 10.04 6.67
CA GLN A 132 7.44 9.74 5.31
C GLN A 132 8.47 10.78 4.85
N ARG A 133 8.22 12.08 5.10
CA ARG A 133 9.22 13.13 4.88
C ARG A 133 10.46 12.93 5.76
N SER A 134 10.30 12.59 7.04
CA SER A 134 11.46 12.33 7.90
C SER A 134 12.27 11.11 7.46
N ALA A 135 11.62 10.08 6.93
CA ALA A 135 12.31 8.91 6.38
C ALA A 135 13.07 9.28 5.09
N LEU A 136 12.47 10.08 4.20
CA LEU A 136 13.14 10.64 3.01
C LEU A 136 14.37 11.48 3.39
N THR A 137 14.26 12.38 4.37
CA THR A 137 15.39 13.22 4.81
C THR A 137 16.50 12.40 5.48
N LEU A 138 16.18 11.24 6.04
CA LEU A 138 17.17 10.33 6.64
C LEU A 138 17.89 9.47 5.58
N ILE A 139 17.23 9.21 4.44
CA ILE A 139 17.75 8.42 3.32
C ILE A 139 18.51 9.31 2.32
N ILE A 140 18.06 10.54 2.13
CA ILE A 140 18.56 11.49 1.13
C ILE A 140 19.54 12.46 1.83
N PRO A 141 20.85 12.44 1.50
CA PRO A 141 21.75 13.48 1.97
C PRO A 141 21.25 14.86 1.49
N PRO A 142 21.37 15.92 2.31
CA PRO A 142 20.76 17.23 2.06
C PRO A 142 21.13 17.85 0.70
N ASP A 143 22.23 17.41 0.11
CA ASP A 143 22.73 17.83 -1.20
C ASP A 143 21.82 17.41 -2.38
N CYS A 144 21.03 16.34 -2.22
CA CYS A 144 20.09 15.84 -3.23
C CYS A 144 18.70 16.48 -3.13
N LEU A 145 18.34 17.12 -2.00
CA LEU A 145 17.07 17.83 -1.84
C LEU A 145 16.97 19.05 -2.79
N ALA A 146 18.11 19.64 -3.15
CA ALA A 146 18.20 20.69 -4.15
C ALA A 146 17.79 20.20 -5.56
N TRP A 147 18.06 18.93 -5.89
CA TRP A 147 17.69 18.33 -7.19
C TRP A 147 16.19 18.05 -7.29
N ILE A 148 15.52 17.72 -6.18
CA ILE A 148 14.07 17.47 -6.16
C ILE A 148 13.29 18.75 -6.44
N TRP A 149 13.72 19.88 -5.86
CA TRP A 149 13.20 21.20 -6.24
C TRP A 149 13.49 21.54 -7.69
N PHE A 150 14.69 21.24 -8.19
CA PHE A 150 15.05 21.47 -9.60
C PHE A 150 14.22 20.64 -10.59
N LEU A 151 13.90 19.39 -10.27
CA LEU A 151 13.08 18.52 -11.11
C LEU A 151 11.59 18.87 -11.06
N ALA A 152 11.07 19.22 -9.87
CA ALA A 152 9.69 19.70 -9.73
C ALA A 152 9.48 21.04 -10.46
N LEU A 153 10.42 21.98 -10.30
CA LEU A 153 10.41 23.26 -11.02
C LEU A 153 10.61 23.05 -12.54
N GLY A 154 11.48 22.11 -12.93
CA GLY A 154 11.72 21.76 -14.33
C GLY A 154 10.57 21.00 -15.01
N LYS A 155 9.66 20.37 -14.25
CA LYS A 155 8.44 19.74 -14.77
C LYS A 155 7.34 20.78 -14.94
N LEU A 156 7.14 21.66 -13.95
CA LEU A 156 6.27 22.84 -14.04
C LEU A 156 6.65 23.77 -15.22
N LEU A 157 7.95 24.02 -15.42
CA LEU A 157 8.43 24.83 -16.55
C LEU A 157 8.20 24.13 -17.90
N ARG A 158 8.36 22.81 -17.99
CA ARG A 158 8.07 22.05 -19.21
C ARG A 158 6.58 21.98 -19.53
N ASP A 159 5.74 21.87 -18.52
CA ASP A 159 4.29 21.82 -18.69
C ASP A 159 3.73 23.20 -19.06
N CYS A 160 4.27 24.29 -18.50
CA CYS A 160 3.98 25.65 -18.97
C CYS A 160 4.44 25.89 -20.42
N CYS A 161 5.61 25.36 -20.81
CA CYS A 161 6.12 25.52 -22.18
C CYS A 161 5.29 24.74 -23.20
N LYS A 162 4.83 23.52 -22.86
CA LYS A 162 3.91 22.73 -23.70
C LYS A 162 2.51 23.34 -23.80
N MET A 163 2.02 23.97 -22.74
CA MET A 163 0.73 24.69 -22.76
C MET A 163 0.80 25.91 -23.68
N HIS A 164 1.93 26.62 -23.70
CA HIS A 164 2.09 27.82 -24.53
C HIS A 164 2.23 27.50 -26.02
N LEU A 165 2.95 26.43 -26.38
CA LEU A 165 3.04 25.98 -27.78
C LEU A 165 1.68 25.54 -28.37
N ARG A 166 0.80 24.91 -27.58
CA ARG A 166 -0.54 24.49 -28.05
C ARG A 166 -1.51 25.65 -28.30
N MET A 167 -1.28 26.82 -27.71
CA MET A 167 -2.12 28.01 -27.98
C MET A 167 -1.72 28.79 -29.23
N MET A 168 -0.56 28.48 -29.83
CA MET A 168 -0.09 29.13 -31.07
C MET A 168 -0.50 28.38 -32.35
N ASP A 169 -0.99 27.14 -32.24
CA ASP A 169 -1.43 26.29 -33.37
C ASP A 169 -2.97 26.25 -33.52
N LEU A 170 -3.64 27.42 -33.45
CA LEU A 170 -5.04 27.52 -33.90
C LEU A 170 -5.05 27.91 -35.39
N PRO A 171 -5.59 27.06 -36.30
CA PRO A 171 -5.68 27.40 -37.70
C PRO A 171 -6.68 28.54 -37.90
N THR A 172 -6.24 29.65 -38.49
CA THR A 172 -7.12 30.67 -39.04
C THR A 172 -7.94 30.04 -40.17
N SER A 173 -9.21 29.73 -39.91
CA SER A 173 -10.17 29.35 -40.94
C SER A 173 -10.41 30.54 -41.87
N HIS A 174 -10.15 30.31 -43.16
CA HIS A 174 -10.51 31.18 -44.28
C HIS A 174 -12.02 31.44 -44.38
#